data_AF-A0AAV2YUG9-F1
#
_entry.id   AF-A0AAV2YUG9-F1
#
_cell.length_a   1.000
_cell.length_b   1.000
_cell.length_c   1.000
_cell.angle_alpha   90.00
_cell.angle_beta   90.00
_cell.angle_gamma   90.00
#
_symmetry.space_group_name_H-M   'P 1'
#
loop_
_entity.id
_entity.type
_entity.pdbx_description
1 polymer ?
#
loop_
_entity_poly.entity_id
_entity_poly.type
_entity_poly.pdbx_seq_one_letter_code
_entity_poly.pdbx_strand_id
1 'polypeptide(L)'
;MIGTIYEITNRDRSIVFIGSTIQPVNERWSNHKHDYKRWLEGKSKNYCSIFRYFKQYGIKSFDIEAIEEYEVKSTDELRQFEQLVIDKTSCVNEVKASTGLARGLDRSSYDKLYYAKYRDKINEKINCECGGKYTRKNRYVHVKTMRHREWESSQ
;
A
#
# COMPACT_ATOMS: atom_id res chain seq x y z
N MET A 1 5.27 -13.14 16.33
CA MET A 1 5.16 -11.71 16.72
C MET A 1 4.15 -11.05 15.81
N ILE A 2 3.41 -10.03 16.26
CA ILE A 2 2.47 -9.32 15.41
C ILE A 2 3.21 -8.19 14.69
N GLY A 3 3.12 -8.18 13.36
CA GLY A 3 3.65 -7.13 12.50
C GLY A 3 2.51 -6.44 11.76
N THR A 4 2.56 -5.12 11.67
CA THR A 4 1.57 -4.29 10.99
C THR A 4 2.16 -3.73 9.71
N ILE A 5 1.44 -3.89 8.60
CA ILE A 5 1.65 -3.09 7.39
C ILE A 5 0.77 -1.85 7.51
N TYR A 6 1.36 -0.67 7.30
CA TYR A 6 0.67 0.62 7.36
C TYR A 6 0.92 1.41 6.09
N GLU A 7 0.06 2.42 5.88
CA GLU A 7 0.30 3.47 4.91
C GLU A 7 0.39 4.84 5.56
N ILE A 8 1.15 5.73 4.93
CA ILE A 8 1.13 7.15 5.19
C ILE A 8 0.57 7.81 3.93
N THR A 9 -0.49 8.57 4.07
CA THR A 9 -1.16 9.20 2.93
C THR A 9 -1.70 10.58 3.25
N ASN A 10 -1.87 11.40 2.22
CA ASN A 10 -2.56 12.67 2.32
C ASN A 10 -4.07 12.50 2.07
N ARG A 11 -4.85 13.54 2.37
CA ARG A 11 -6.33 13.49 2.34
C ARG A 11 -6.93 12.99 1.02
N ASP A 12 -6.33 13.37 -0.11
CA ASP A 12 -6.82 12.98 -1.45
C ASP A 12 -6.19 11.68 -1.96
N ARG A 13 -5.32 11.05 -1.16
CA ARG A 13 -4.58 9.82 -1.48
C ARG A 13 -3.75 9.89 -2.77
N SER A 14 -3.37 11.08 -3.22
CA SER A 14 -2.44 11.25 -4.33
C SER A 14 -1.01 10.81 -4.00
N ILE A 15 -0.67 10.79 -2.71
CA ILE A 15 0.62 10.33 -2.19
C ILE A 15 0.37 9.21 -1.20
N VAL A 16 0.85 8.01 -1.52
CA VAL A 16 0.78 6.83 -0.66
C VAL A 16 2.17 6.30 -0.42
N PHE A 17 2.57 6.14 0.83
CA PHE A 17 3.79 5.45 1.22
C PHE A 17 3.41 4.22 2.05
N ILE A 18 4.02 3.08 1.75
CA ILE A 18 3.78 1.82 2.45
C ILE A 18 4.98 1.53 3.35
N GLY A 19 4.72 1.07 4.58
CA GLY A 19 5.77 0.62 5.47
C GLY A 19 5.30 -0.51 6.37
N SER A 20 6.24 -1.12 7.10
CA SER A 20 5.92 -2.09 8.14
C SER A 20 6.50 -1.73 9.50
N THR A 21 5.87 -2.23 10.55
CA THR A 21 6.28 -2.02 11.94
C THR A 21 5.85 -3.18 12.83
N ILE A 22 6.63 -3.45 13.87
CA ILE A 22 6.27 -4.35 14.98
C ILE A 22 5.87 -3.56 16.23
N GLN A 23 6.10 -2.25 16.20
CA GLN A 23 5.63 -1.29 17.19
C GLN A 23 4.20 -0.85 16.83
N PRO A 24 3.42 -0.35 17.80
CA PRO A 24 2.18 0.36 17.53
C PRO A 24 2.33 1.43 16.44
N VAL A 25 1.32 1.54 15.57
CA VAL A 25 1.37 2.45 14.40
C VAL A 25 1.54 3.92 14.81
N ASN A 26 0.95 4.34 15.93
CA ASN A 26 1.11 5.69 16.48
C ASN A 26 2.54 5.97 16.98
N GLU A 27 3.22 4.97 17.53
CA GLU A 27 4.64 5.08 17.91
C GLU A 27 5.50 5.18 16.65
N ARG A 28 5.21 4.36 15.64
CA ARG A 28 5.89 4.43 14.33
C ARG A 28 5.70 5.79 13.67
N TRP A 29 4.52 6.41 13.80
CA TRP A 29 4.27 7.77 13.32
C TRP A 29 5.10 8.82 14.05
N SER A 30 5.20 8.70 15.37
CA SER A 30 6.03 9.58 16.19
C SER A 30 7.50 9.49 15.78
N ASN A 31 7.98 8.28 15.50
CA ASN A 31 9.33 8.04 14.97
C ASN A 31 9.53 8.70 13.59
N HIS A 32 8.58 8.56 12.67
CA HIS A 32 8.64 9.25 11.36
C HIS A 32 8.72 10.78 11.51
N LYS A 33 7.93 11.38 12.41
CA LYS A 33 7.99 12.83 12.69
C LYS A 33 9.34 13.24 13.26
N HIS A 34 9.87 12.45 14.19
CA HIS A 34 11.17 12.69 14.81
C HIS A 34 12.31 12.61 13.78
N ASP A 35 12.33 11.56 12.97
CA ASP A 35 13.35 11.35 11.93
C ASP A 35 13.29 12.44 10.86
N TYR A 36 12.08 12.82 10.44
CA TYR A 36 11.88 13.93 9.51
C TYR A 36 12.44 15.25 10.06
N LYS A 37 12.18 15.57 11.34
CA LYS A 37 12.73 16.76 12.00
C LYS A 37 14.26 16.73 12.00
N ARG A 38 14.87 15.59 12.35
CA ARG A 38 16.33 15.44 12.36
C ARG A 38 16.94 15.56 10.97
N TRP A 39 16.27 15.03 9.94
CA TRP A 39 16.68 15.17 8.55
C TRP A 39 16.62 16.63 8.08
N LEU A 40 15.56 17.38 8.41
CA LEU A 40 15.46 18.82 8.11
C LEU A 40 16.57 19.64 8.80
N GLU A 41 16.92 19.30 10.03
CA GLU A 41 17.98 19.96 10.80
C GLU A 41 19.40 19.54 10.36
N GLY A 42 19.54 18.64 9.38
CA GLY A 42 20.83 18.11 8.94
C GLY A 42 21.54 17.21 9.96
N LYS A 43 20.85 16.83 11.05
CA LYS A 43 21.38 15.98 12.14
C LYS A 43 21.32 14.47 11.83
N SER A 44 20.76 14.11 10.69
CA SER A 44 20.66 12.73 10.23
C SER A 44 20.80 12.67 8.70
N LYS A 45 21.57 11.68 8.22
CA LYS A 45 21.63 11.33 6.80
C LYS A 45 20.56 10.30 6.42
N ASN A 46 19.81 9.77 7.39
CA ASN A 46 18.76 8.80 7.12
C ASN A 46 17.60 9.50 6.40
N TYR A 47 17.40 9.11 5.15
CA TYR A 47 16.34 9.61 4.29
C TYR A 47 15.27 8.54 4.11
N CYS A 48 14.00 8.95 4.25
CA CYS A 48 12.85 8.16 3.86
C CYS A 48 12.16 8.84 2.68
N SER A 49 11.75 8.06 1.68
CA SER A 49 11.12 8.58 0.45
C SER A 49 9.90 9.49 0.66
N ILE A 50 9.21 9.37 1.81
CA ILE A 50 8.08 10.23 2.16
C ILE A 50 8.50 11.64 2.63
N PHE A 51 9.74 11.84 3.09
CA PHE A 51 10.20 13.11 3.67
C PHE A 51 10.18 14.27 2.68
N ARG A 52 10.45 14.02 1.39
CA ARG A 52 10.31 15.05 0.35
C ARG A 52 8.88 15.59 0.26
N TYR A 53 7.88 14.72 0.43
CA TYR A 53 6.47 15.09 0.38
C TYR A 53 6.02 15.79 1.66
N PHE A 54 6.53 15.37 2.83
CA PHE A 54 6.34 16.14 4.07
C PHE A 54 6.90 17.55 3.97
N LYS A 55 8.04 17.72 3.28
CA LYS A 55 8.66 19.04 3.04
C LYS A 55 7.84 19.88 2.06
N GLN A 56 7.31 19.27 1.01
CA GLN A 56 6.56 19.96 -0.03
C GLN A 56 5.14 20.37 0.42
N TYR A 57 4.41 19.48 1.12
CA TYR A 57 2.99 19.68 1.44
C TYR A 57 2.71 19.89 2.93
N GLY A 58 3.74 19.81 3.77
CA GLY A 58 3.63 19.88 5.22
C GLY A 58 3.23 18.54 5.83
N ILE A 59 3.95 18.11 6.87
CA ILE A 59 3.70 16.83 7.56
C ILE A 59 2.30 16.72 8.18
N LYS A 60 1.66 17.85 8.52
CA LYS A 60 0.29 17.88 9.07
C LYS A 60 -0.79 17.52 8.04
N SER A 61 -0.42 17.49 6.76
CA SER A 61 -1.31 17.12 5.64
C SER A 61 -1.36 15.60 5.42
N PHE A 62 -0.65 14.83 6.25
CA PHE A 62 -0.52 13.38 6.15
C PHE A 62 -0.98 12.71 7.44
N ASP A 63 -1.58 11.55 7.26
CA ASP A 63 -2.00 10.65 8.32
C ASP A 63 -1.39 9.26 8.09
N ILE A 64 -1.34 8.47 9.16
CA ILE A 64 -0.86 7.08 9.13
C ILE A 64 -2.01 6.14 9.50
N GLU A 65 -2.18 5.06 8.75
CA GLU A 65 -3.27 4.11 8.99
C GLU A 65 -2.75 2.67 8.88
N ALA A 66 -3.22 1.81 9.78
CA ALA A 66 -2.95 0.38 9.70
C ALA A 66 -3.73 -0.21 8.52
N ILE A 67 -3.05 -0.90 7.60
CA ILE A 67 -3.70 -1.63 6.52
C ILE A 67 -4.08 -3.01 7.01
N GLU A 68 -3.11 -3.73 7.57
CA GLU A 68 -3.29 -5.12 7.97
C GLU A 68 -2.23 -5.57 8.98
N GLU A 69 -2.66 -6.46 9.89
CA GLU A 69 -1.79 -7.13 10.85
C GLU A 69 -1.56 -8.60 10.46
N TYR A 70 -0.33 -9.05 10.67
CA TYR A 70 0.12 -10.39 10.36
C TYR A 70 0.84 -10.98 11.56
N GLU A 71 0.53 -12.24 11.88
CA GLU A 71 1.40 -13.02 12.75
C GLU A 71 2.61 -13.48 11.93
N VAL A 72 3.79 -12.96 12.26
CA VAL A 72 5.04 -13.23 11.57
C VAL A 72 6.05 -13.90 12.51
N LYS A 73 6.91 -14.72 11.93
CA LYS A 73 8.03 -15.39 12.60
C LYS A 73 9.24 -14.48 12.70
N SER A 74 9.39 -13.53 11.77
CA SER A 74 10.52 -12.59 11.74
C SER A 74 10.17 -11.25 11.10
N THR A 75 11.01 -10.25 11.33
CA THR A 75 10.92 -8.93 10.68
C THR A 75 11.17 -9.03 9.17
N ASP A 76 11.97 -9.98 8.70
CA ASP A 76 12.18 -10.21 7.27
C ASP A 76 10.95 -10.80 6.57
N GLU A 77 10.16 -11.63 7.26
CA GLU A 77 8.85 -12.07 6.77
C GLU A 77 7.88 -10.88 6.63
N LEU A 78 7.87 -9.99 7.63
CA LEU A 78 7.07 -8.77 7.57
C LEU A 78 7.47 -7.84 6.41
N ARG A 79 8.78 -7.68 6.16
CA ARG A 79 9.29 -6.89 5.02
C ARG A 79 8.93 -7.49 3.67
N GLN A 80 8.76 -8.80 3.58
CA GLN A 80 8.26 -9.44 2.36
C GLN A 80 6.78 -9.09 2.14
N PHE A 81 5.96 -9.07 3.19
CA PHE A 81 4.57 -8.58 3.07
C PHE A 81 4.54 -7.11 2.66
N GLU A 82 5.39 -6.26 3.26
CA GLU A 82 5.55 -4.87 2.87
C GLU A 82 5.87 -4.74 1.37
N GLN A 83 6.86 -5.50 0.87
CA GLN A 83 7.24 -5.47 -0.54
C GLN A 83 6.09 -5.87 -1.47
N LEU A 84 5.27 -6.84 -1.08
CA LEU A 84 4.15 -7.29 -1.89
C LEU A 84 3.01 -6.27 -1.93
N VAL A 85 2.79 -5.54 -0.83
CA VAL A 85 1.84 -4.43 -0.80
C VAL A 85 2.37 -3.26 -1.64
N ILE A 86 3.67 -2.96 -1.57
CA ILE A 86 4.34 -1.99 -2.46
C ILE A 86 4.15 -2.38 -3.93
N ASP A 87 4.40 -3.64 -4.32
CA ASP A 87 4.27 -4.11 -5.69
C ASP A 87 2.83 -3.98 -6.25
N LYS A 88 1.82 -4.08 -5.38
CA LYS A 88 0.38 -4.03 -5.74
C LYS A 88 -0.21 -2.63 -5.64
N THR A 89 0.52 -1.66 -5.10
CA THR A 89 0.01 -0.32 -4.79
C THR A 89 0.80 0.74 -5.55
N SER A 90 0.12 1.68 -6.20
CA SER A 90 0.78 2.88 -6.72
C SER A 90 1.22 3.74 -5.54
N CYS A 91 2.51 3.69 -5.20
CA CYS A 91 3.07 4.34 -4.01
C CYS A 91 4.41 5.03 -4.31
N VAL A 92 4.85 5.89 -3.40
CA VAL A 92 6.04 6.73 -3.56
C VAL A 92 7.32 6.12 -2.97
N ASN A 93 7.26 4.88 -2.52
CA ASN A 93 8.40 4.12 -2.02
C ASN A 93 9.51 4.06 -3.09
N GLU A 94 10.70 4.56 -2.75
CA GLU A 94 11.84 4.57 -3.68
C GLU A 94 12.69 3.30 -3.62
N VAL A 95 12.70 2.64 -2.46
CA VAL A 95 13.55 1.49 -2.17
C VAL A 95 12.66 0.29 -1.85
N LYS A 96 13.08 -0.88 -2.33
CA LYS A 96 12.43 -2.15 -2.00
C LYS A 96 12.56 -2.44 -0.51
N ALA A 97 11.46 -2.82 0.14
CA ALA A 97 11.42 -3.26 1.53
C ALA A 97 12.17 -4.58 1.72
N SER A 98 12.20 -5.44 0.69
CA SER A 98 13.01 -6.65 0.66
C SER A 98 13.65 -6.87 -0.72
N THR A 99 14.94 -7.19 -0.74
CA THR A 99 15.73 -7.46 -1.96
C THR A 99 15.63 -8.92 -2.42
N GLY A 100 14.99 -9.80 -1.65
CA GLY A 100 14.70 -11.18 -2.02
C GLY A 100 13.43 -11.71 -1.35
N LEU A 101 12.79 -12.69 -1.98
CA LEU A 101 11.97 -13.65 -1.23
C LEU A 101 12.92 -14.34 -0.24
N ALA A 102 12.57 -14.47 1.04
CA ALA A 102 13.37 -15.30 1.93
C ALA A 102 13.53 -16.68 1.29
N ARG A 103 14.71 -17.30 1.46
CA ARG A 103 14.92 -18.71 1.09
C ARG A 103 13.75 -19.54 1.62
N GLY A 104 12.81 -19.94 0.76
CA GLY A 104 11.70 -20.84 1.10
C GLY A 104 10.27 -20.30 0.95
N LEU A 105 10.02 -19.00 0.74
CA LEU A 105 8.68 -18.53 0.35
C LEU A 105 8.67 -18.28 -1.15
N ASP A 106 8.19 -19.25 -1.93
CA ASP A 106 7.97 -19.01 -3.36
C ASP A 106 6.78 -18.04 -3.52
N ARG A 107 6.87 -17.12 -4.49
CA ARG A 107 5.85 -16.09 -4.77
C ARG A 107 4.46 -16.70 -5.01
N SER A 108 4.40 -17.88 -5.62
CA SER A 108 3.17 -18.62 -5.93
C SER A 108 2.49 -19.19 -4.67
N SER A 109 3.26 -19.68 -3.69
CA SER A 109 2.71 -20.13 -2.40
C SER A 109 2.06 -19.00 -1.61
N TYR A 110 2.65 -17.81 -1.59
CA TYR A 110 2.03 -16.66 -0.94
C TYR A 110 0.86 -16.08 -1.73
N ASP A 111 0.97 -15.97 -3.06
CA ASP A 111 -0.17 -15.51 -3.88
C ASP A 111 -1.39 -16.43 -3.69
N LYS A 112 -1.18 -17.74 -3.47
CA LYS A 112 -2.25 -18.66 -3.05
C LYS A 112 -2.82 -18.34 -1.68
N LEU A 113 -1.99 -18.12 -0.66
CA LEU A 113 -2.46 -17.79 0.70
C LEU A 113 -3.21 -16.45 0.74
N TYR A 114 -2.65 -15.43 0.08
CA TYR A 114 -3.27 -14.11 -0.05
C TYR A 114 -4.59 -14.21 -0.83
N TYR A 115 -4.62 -14.89 -1.98
CA TYR A 115 -5.86 -15.08 -2.73
C TYR A 115 -6.88 -15.89 -1.94
N ALA A 116 -6.47 -16.89 -1.16
CA ALA A 116 -7.38 -17.66 -0.30
C ALA A 116 -7.98 -16.79 0.81
N LYS A 117 -7.17 -15.97 1.50
CA LYS A 117 -7.61 -15.07 2.57
C LYS A 117 -8.49 -13.93 2.05
N TYR A 118 -8.19 -13.39 0.86
CA TYR A 118 -8.84 -12.20 0.30
C TYR A 118 -9.75 -12.48 -0.90
N ARG A 119 -10.08 -13.75 -1.15
CA ARG A 119 -10.85 -14.20 -2.31
C ARG A 119 -12.11 -13.38 -2.52
N ASP A 120 -12.85 -13.14 -1.44
CA ASP A 120 -14.15 -12.49 -1.49
C ASP A 120 -14.04 -11.01 -1.84
N LYS A 121 -13.07 -10.30 -1.26
CA LYS A 121 -12.76 -8.89 -1.61
C LYS A 121 -12.22 -8.76 -3.04
N ILE A 122 -11.37 -9.68 -3.47
CA ILE A 122 -10.77 -9.66 -4.82
C ILE A 122 -11.84 -9.92 -5.90
N ASN A 123 -12.75 -10.85 -5.64
CA ASN A 123 -13.81 -11.23 -6.57
C ASN A 123 -15.09 -10.40 -6.43
N GLU A 124 -15.10 -9.42 -5.53
CA GLU A 124 -16.22 -8.50 -5.34
C GLU A 124 -16.61 -7.87 -6.68
N LYS A 125 -17.89 -8.00 -7.01
CA LYS A 125 -18.48 -7.47 -8.23
C LYS A 125 -19.02 -6.08 -7.96
N ILE A 126 -18.41 -5.09 -8.58
CA ILE A 126 -18.89 -3.71 -8.65
C ILE A 126 -19.95 -3.64 -9.73
N ASN A 127 -21.14 -3.12 -9.38
CA ASN A 127 -22.19 -2.81 -10.34
C ASN A 127 -21.84 -1.48 -11.02
N CYS A 128 -21.90 -1.47 -12.35
CA CYS A 128 -21.74 -0.27 -13.16
C CYS A 128 -23.12 0.28 -13.53
N GLU A 129 -23.23 1.60 -13.63
CA GLU A 129 -24.45 2.31 -14.06
C GLU A 129 -24.90 1.91 -15.47
N CYS A 130 -23.99 1.45 -16.33
CA CYS A 130 -24.34 0.86 -17.64
C CYS A 130 -25.07 -0.49 -17.55
N GLY A 131 -25.53 -0.90 -16.36
CA GLY A 131 -26.15 -2.20 -16.08
C GLY A 131 -25.16 -3.38 -16.07
N GLY A 132 -23.86 -3.10 -16.14
CA GLY A 132 -22.81 -4.10 -16.10
C GLY A 132 -22.32 -4.47 -14.72
N LYS A 133 -21.55 -5.56 -14.63
CA LYS A 133 -20.83 -5.95 -13.41
C LYS A 133 -19.36 -6.23 -13.74
N TYR A 134 -18.44 -5.78 -12.91
CA TYR A 134 -17.00 -6.00 -13.09
C TYR A 134 -16.29 -6.15 -11.74
N THR A 135 -15.10 -6.74 -11.72
CA THR A 135 -14.23 -6.72 -10.53
C THR A 135 -13.23 -5.58 -10.64
N ARG A 136 -12.67 -5.09 -9.52
CA ARG A 136 -11.67 -3.99 -9.53
C ARG A 136 -10.57 -4.20 -10.59
N LYS A 137 -10.01 -5.41 -10.68
CA LYS A 137 -8.97 -5.77 -11.66
C LYS A 137 -9.45 -5.66 -13.12
N ASN A 138 -10.71 -5.98 -13.38
CA ASN A 138 -11.28 -6.03 -14.73
C ASN A 138 -12.03 -4.76 -15.12
N ARG A 139 -11.92 -3.68 -14.33
CA ARG A 139 -12.54 -2.38 -14.66
C ARG A 139 -12.12 -1.89 -16.03
N TYR A 140 -10.83 -1.95 -16.35
CA TYR A 140 -10.30 -1.51 -17.64
C TYR A 140 -10.88 -2.28 -18.83
N VAL A 141 -11.10 -3.59 -18.68
CA VAL A 141 -11.73 -4.41 -19.72
C VAL A 141 -13.20 -4.06 -19.84
N HIS A 142 -13.88 -3.87 -18.70
CA HIS A 142 -15.29 -3.47 -18.66
C HIS A 142 -15.55 -2.16 -19.39
N VAL A 143 -14.77 -1.10 -19.13
CA VAL A 143 -14.95 0.21 -19.79
C VAL A 143 -14.73 0.15 -21.30
N LYS A 144 -13.99 -0.86 -21.79
CA LYS A 144 -13.79 -1.08 -23.24
C LYS A 144 -14.89 -1.87 -23.92
N THR A 145 -15.85 -2.42 -23.17
CA THR A 145 -16.97 -3.16 -23.76
C THR A 145 -17.85 -2.23 -24.58
N MET A 146 -18.40 -2.73 -25.70
CA MET A 146 -19.31 -1.96 -26.55
C MET A 146 -20.46 -1.36 -25.76
N ARG A 147 -21.09 -2.16 -24.88
CA ARG A 147 -22.15 -1.68 -23.98
C ARG A 147 -21.75 -0.47 -23.16
N HIS A 148 -20.55 -0.48 -22.55
CA HIS A 148 -20.12 0.65 -21.72
C HIS A 148 -19.89 1.90 -22.57
N ARG A 149 -19.29 1.76 -23.75
CA ARG A 149 -19.07 2.86 -24.69
C ARG A 149 -20.38 3.44 -25.25
N GLU A 150 -21.33 2.57 -25.59
CA GLU A 150 -22.67 2.96 -26.05
C GLU A 150 -23.42 3.72 -24.96
N TRP A 151 -23.38 3.24 -23.71
CA TRP A 151 -23.95 3.94 -22.57
C TRP A 151 -23.28 5.30 -22.30
N GLU A 152 -21.95 5.39 -22.38
CA GLU A 152 -21.22 6.66 -22.27
C GLU A 152 -21.59 7.63 -23.41
N SER A 153 -21.90 7.12 -24.60
CA SER A 153 -22.28 7.92 -25.77
C SER A 153 -23.76 8.37 -25.74
N SER A 154 -24.58 7.75 -24.88
CA SER A 154 -26.00 8.09 -24.70
C SER A 154 -26.29 9.00 -23.50
N GLN A 155 -25.25 9.46 -22.80
CA GLN A 155 -25.31 10.40 -21.66
C GLN A 155 -25.19 11.86 -22.12
#